data_AF-A0A7V3P747-F1
#
_entry.id   AF-A0A7V3P747-F1
#
_cell.length_a   1.000
_cell.length_b   1.000
_cell.length_c   1.000
_cell.angle_alpha   90.00
_cell.angle_beta   90.00
_cell.angle_gamma   90.00
#
_symmetry.space_group_name_H-M   'P 1'
#
loop_
_entity.id
_entity.type
_entity.pdbx_description
1 polymer ?
#
loop_
_entity_poly.entity_id
_entity_poly.type
_entity_poly.pdbx_seq_one_letter_code
_entity_poly.pdbx_strand_id
1 'polypeptide(L)'
;MKHLAIFQQKEEIEAILKGQKRMEARFSREKTLPYGRIQKGDEIYLKESGGPLVGKVEVDNVLFYEELTPEMLGKLRKEYSQDLGVDERFWSRYSKHRYLSLIFLKNPERFVGKVRFPKKDRRGWVILKEEK
;
A
#
# COMPACT_ATOMS: atom_id res chain seq x y z
N MET A 1 -6.45 -4.59 -12.87
CA MET A 1 -6.58 -5.72 -11.92
C MET A 1 -7.11 -5.21 -10.60
N LYS A 2 -7.70 -6.09 -9.78
CA LYS A 2 -8.22 -5.75 -8.45
C LYS A 2 -7.31 -6.31 -7.37
N HIS A 3 -6.88 -5.46 -6.44
CA HIS A 3 -6.02 -5.82 -5.32
C HIS A 3 -6.74 -5.60 -4.00
N LEU A 4 -6.37 -6.36 -2.98
CA LEU A 4 -6.78 -6.12 -1.60
C LEU A 4 -5.54 -5.80 -0.77
N ALA A 5 -5.51 -4.61 -0.20
CA ALA A 5 -4.47 -4.15 0.71
C ALA A 5 -4.98 -4.14 2.15
N ILE A 6 -4.22 -4.76 3.06
CA ILE A 6 -4.52 -4.78 4.49
C ILE A 6 -3.71 -3.69 5.18
N PHE A 7 -4.40 -2.84 5.95
CA PHE A 7 -3.82 -1.77 6.75
C PHE A 7 -3.97 -2.07 8.23
N GLN A 8 -2.91 -1.81 9.00
CA GLN A 8 -2.92 -2.01 10.45
C GLN A 8 -3.53 -0.82 11.18
N GLN A 9 -3.27 0.39 10.67
CA GLN A 9 -3.74 1.64 11.25
C GLN A 9 -4.93 2.15 10.44
N LYS A 10 -6.02 2.48 11.13
CA LYS A 10 -7.25 2.97 10.50
C LYS A 10 -7.05 4.39 9.97
N GLU A 11 -6.23 5.17 10.67
CA GLU A 11 -5.91 6.56 10.37
C GLU A 11 -5.26 6.69 8.98
N GLU A 12 -4.46 5.71 8.57
CA GLU A 12 -3.86 5.67 7.24
C GLU A 12 -4.93 5.52 6.15
N ILE A 13 -5.89 4.61 6.34
CA ILE A 13 -6.99 4.44 5.38
C ILE A 13 -7.84 5.71 5.32
N GLU A 14 -8.13 6.32 6.47
CA GLU A 14 -8.90 7.56 6.54
C GLU A 14 -8.20 8.72 5.83
N ALA A 15 -6.88 8.86 5.98
CA ALA A 15 -6.09 9.85 5.27
C ALA A 15 -6.10 9.63 3.74
N ILE A 16 -6.00 8.36 3.31
CA ILE A 16 -6.12 7.98 1.89
C ILE A 16 -7.51 8.35 1.35
N LEU A 17 -8.57 7.95 2.05
CA LEU A 17 -9.95 8.18 1.62
C LEU A 17 -10.34 9.67 1.62
N LYS A 18 -9.66 10.51 2.41
CA LYS A 18 -9.80 11.98 2.37
C LYS A 18 -8.90 12.64 1.30
N GLY A 19 -8.09 11.88 0.59
CA GLY A 19 -7.13 12.40 -0.41
C GLY A 19 -5.94 13.15 0.18
N GLN A 20 -5.73 13.05 1.50
CA GLN A 20 -4.64 13.67 2.24
C GLN A 20 -3.35 12.86 2.10
N LYS A 21 -3.45 11.53 2.07
CA LYS A 21 -2.34 10.61 1.78
C LYS A 21 -2.51 10.08 0.36
N ARG A 22 -1.59 10.43 -0.53
CA ARG A 22 -1.65 10.07 -1.97
C ARG A 22 -0.60 9.05 -2.38
N MET A 23 0.17 8.55 -1.42
CA MET A 23 1.22 7.56 -1.66
C MET A 23 1.17 6.46 -0.62
N GLU A 24 1.50 5.24 -1.05
CA GLU A 24 1.60 4.06 -0.21
C GLU A 24 2.92 3.34 -0.48
N ALA A 25 3.63 2.98 0.59
CA ALA A 25 4.91 2.27 0.50
C ALA A 25 4.78 0.84 1.05
N ARG A 26 5.10 -0.15 0.22
CA ARG A 26 5.12 -1.57 0.63
C ARG A 26 6.51 -2.15 0.47
N PHE A 27 7.15 -2.40 1.61
CA PHE A 27 8.47 -3.02 1.69
C PHE A 27 8.36 -4.54 1.84
N SER A 28 9.29 -5.26 1.22
CA SER A 28 9.43 -6.72 1.38
C SER A 28 10.90 -7.15 1.36
N ARG A 29 11.20 -8.26 2.04
CA ARG A 29 12.54 -8.89 1.97
C ARG A 29 12.73 -9.71 0.69
N GLU A 30 11.64 -10.25 0.18
CA GLU A 30 11.56 -11.07 -1.04
C GLU A 30 10.67 -10.39 -2.09
N LYS A 31 10.73 -10.84 -3.35
CA LYS A 31 9.83 -10.37 -4.43
C LYS A 31 8.41 -10.92 -4.22
N THR A 32 7.66 -10.29 -3.33
CA THR A 32 6.27 -10.66 -2.99
C THR A 32 5.29 -9.55 -3.37
N LEU A 33 4.00 -9.89 -3.48
CA LEU A 33 2.96 -8.91 -3.76
C LEU A 33 3.04 -7.70 -2.79
N PRO A 34 2.88 -6.47 -3.29
CA PRO A 34 2.52 -6.10 -4.67
C PRO A 34 3.68 -5.96 -5.69
N TYR A 35 4.93 -6.23 -5.29
CA TYR A 35 6.11 -5.94 -6.10
C TYR A 35 6.07 -6.59 -7.50
N GLY A 36 6.29 -5.79 -8.54
CA GLY A 36 6.31 -6.21 -9.94
C GLY A 36 4.97 -6.72 -10.49
N ARG A 37 3.87 -6.55 -9.74
CA ARG A 37 2.54 -7.08 -10.13
C ARG A 37 1.43 -6.04 -10.17
N ILE A 38 1.48 -5.04 -9.29
CA ILE A 38 0.56 -3.91 -9.37
C ILE A 38 1.02 -2.95 -10.48
N GLN A 39 0.07 -2.33 -11.19
CA GLN A 39 0.35 -1.39 -12.27
C GLN A 39 -0.64 -0.21 -12.28
N LYS A 40 -0.31 0.82 -13.06
CA LYS A 40 -1.20 1.95 -13.32
C LYS A 40 -2.57 1.49 -13.80
N GLY A 41 -3.62 2.09 -13.26
CA GLY A 41 -5.03 1.77 -13.55
C GLY A 41 -5.58 0.58 -12.77
N ASP A 42 -4.79 -0.09 -11.95
CA ASP A 42 -5.30 -1.12 -11.03
C ASP A 42 -6.13 -0.49 -9.89
N GLU A 43 -7.10 -1.24 -9.38
CA GLU A 43 -7.89 -0.86 -8.21
C GLU A 43 -7.34 -1.53 -6.95
N ILE A 44 -7.20 -0.75 -5.88
CA ILE A 44 -6.82 -1.26 -4.56
C ILE A 44 -7.99 -1.08 -3.61
N TYR A 45 -8.52 -2.20 -3.14
CA TYR A 45 -9.50 -2.29 -2.07
C TYR A 45 -8.79 -2.17 -0.72
N LEU A 46 -9.25 -1.22 0.10
CA LEU A 46 -8.67 -0.87 1.40
C LEU A 46 -9.42 -1.61 2.51
N LYS A 47 -8.73 -2.51 3.21
CA LYS A 47 -9.30 -3.30 4.31
C LYS A 47 -8.54 -3.08 5.62
N GLU A 48 -9.29 -2.82 6.68
CA GLU A 48 -8.77 -2.78 8.03
C GLU A 48 -8.36 -4.19 8.47
N SER A 49 -7.21 -4.32 9.14
CA SER A 49 -6.75 -5.58 9.73
C SER A 49 -7.77 -6.07 10.77
N GLY A 50 -8.32 -7.27 10.57
CA GLY A 50 -9.41 -7.80 11.40
C GLY A 50 -10.76 -7.09 11.24
N GLY A 51 -10.81 -6.01 10.47
CA GLY A 51 -11.97 -5.15 10.30
C GLY A 51 -12.65 -5.27 8.92
N PRO A 52 -13.56 -4.34 8.59
CA PRO A 52 -14.27 -4.33 7.31
C PRO A 52 -13.40 -3.90 6.14
N LEU A 53 -13.92 -4.12 4.94
CA LEU A 53 -13.50 -3.43 3.74
C LEU A 53 -14.19 -2.06 3.72
N VAL A 54 -13.41 -0.98 3.55
CA VAL A 54 -13.88 0.39 3.83
C VAL A 54 -13.93 1.30 2.60
N GLY A 55 -13.23 0.95 1.53
CA GLY A 55 -13.24 1.72 0.30
C GLY A 55 -12.25 1.18 -0.72
N LYS A 56 -12.02 1.95 -1.77
CA LYS A 56 -11.04 1.66 -2.81
C LYS A 56 -10.35 2.94 -3.30
N VAL A 57 -9.24 2.75 -3.99
CA VAL A 57 -8.48 3.77 -4.73
C VAL A 57 -8.01 3.18 -6.05
N GLU A 58 -7.64 4.04 -6.99
CA GLU A 58 -6.98 3.66 -8.24
C GLU A 58 -5.47 3.96 -8.16
N VAL A 59 -4.66 3.10 -8.77
CA VAL A 59 -3.22 3.31 -8.92
C VAL A 59 -2.98 4.32 -10.03
N ASP A 60 -2.46 5.50 -9.67
CA ASP A 60 -2.08 6.50 -10.65
C ASP A 60 -0.73 6.18 -11.32
N ASN A 61 0.23 5.72 -10.51
CA ASN A 61 1.54 5.28 -10.95
C ASN A 61 2.16 4.33 -9.91
N VAL A 62 3.21 3.61 -10.29
CA VAL A 62 3.99 2.79 -9.35
C VAL A 62 5.46 2.83 -9.72
N LEU A 63 6.31 2.95 -8.69
CA LEU A 63 7.75 2.77 -8.81
C LEU A 63 8.17 1.52 -8.01
N PHE A 64 9.06 0.74 -8.60
CA PHE A 64 9.65 -0.43 -7.96
C PHE A 64 11.13 -0.20 -7.76
N TYR A 65 11.59 -0.46 -6.54
CA TYR A 65 13.01 -0.42 -6.19
C TYR A 65 13.43 -1.80 -5.69
N GLU A 66 14.60 -2.26 -6.15
CA GLU A 66 15.26 -3.46 -5.65
C GLU A 66 16.63 -3.14 -5.09
N GLU A 67 17.17 -4.07 -4.31
CA GLU A 67 18.48 -3.96 -3.67
C GLU A 67 18.65 -2.67 -2.87
N LEU A 68 17.65 -2.34 -2.05
CA LEU A 68 17.62 -1.13 -1.21
C LEU A 68 18.87 -1.01 -0.32
N THR A 69 19.86 -0.28 -0.82
CA THR A 69 21.08 0.04 -0.06
C THR A 69 20.79 1.15 0.96
N PRO A 70 21.63 1.32 2.00
CA PRO A 70 21.50 2.43 2.95
C PRO A 70 21.51 3.81 2.26
N GLU A 71 22.31 3.98 1.20
CA GLU A 71 22.34 5.21 0.42
C GLU A 71 21.01 5.45 -0.31
N MET A 72 20.46 4.42 -0.96
CA MET A 72 19.18 4.50 -1.66
C MET A 72 18.05 4.81 -0.69
N LEU A 73 18.00 4.13 0.46
CA LEU A 73 17.04 4.43 1.52
C LEU A 73 17.18 5.87 2.02
N GLY A 74 18.39 6.40 2.11
CA GLY A 74 18.65 7.81 2.44
C GLY A 74 18.05 8.78 1.42
N LYS A 75 18.15 8.46 0.12
CA LYS A 75 17.54 9.24 -0.97
C LYS A 75 16.01 9.18 -0.92
N LEU A 76 15.46 7.96 -0.86
CA LEU A 76 14.00 7.73 -0.75
C LEU A 76 13.40 8.41 0.47
N ARG A 77 14.10 8.39 1.59
CA ARG A 77 13.69 9.08 2.82
C ARG A 77 13.61 10.58 2.60
N LYS A 78 14.63 11.21 2.02
CA LYS A 78 14.61 12.66 1.75
C LYS A 78 13.49 13.04 0.78
N GLU A 79 13.24 12.20 -0.21
CA GLU A 79 12.29 12.49 -1.29
C GLU A 79 10.83 12.25 -0.86
N TYR A 80 10.54 11.16 -0.15
CA TYR A 80 9.15 10.67 0.02
C TYR A 80 8.61 10.71 1.45
N SER A 81 9.40 11.07 2.48
CA SER A 81 8.89 11.03 3.87
C SER A 81 7.67 11.91 4.10
N GLN A 82 7.67 13.11 3.51
CA GLN A 82 6.56 14.06 3.63
C GLN A 82 5.29 13.52 2.98
N ASP A 83 5.37 13.05 1.73
CA ASP A 83 4.21 12.57 0.98
C ASP A 83 3.65 11.24 1.52
N LEU A 84 4.51 10.39 2.09
CA LEU A 84 4.10 9.17 2.78
C LEU A 84 3.52 9.43 4.18
N GLY A 85 3.79 10.61 4.75
CA GLY A 85 3.42 10.96 6.13
C GLY A 85 4.11 10.08 7.17
N VAL A 86 5.39 9.75 6.96
CA VAL A 86 6.15 8.82 7.81
C VAL A 86 7.36 9.48 8.45
N ASP A 87 7.81 8.91 9.56
CA ASP A 87 8.95 9.40 10.35
C ASP A 87 10.19 8.49 10.24
N GLU A 88 11.22 8.83 11.01
CA GLU A 88 12.46 8.07 11.10
C GLU A 88 12.30 6.61 11.55
N ARG A 89 11.31 6.35 12.40
CA ARG A 89 11.06 5.01 12.95
C ARG A 89 10.53 4.10 11.86
N PHE A 90 9.74 4.64 10.93
CA PHE A 90 9.29 3.93 9.75
C PHE A 90 10.48 3.44 8.90
N TRP A 91 11.39 4.34 8.51
CA TRP A 91 12.56 3.96 7.70
C TRP A 91 13.49 2.97 8.42
N SER A 92 13.70 3.17 9.72
CA SER A 92 14.49 2.26 10.54
C SER A 92 13.90 0.85 10.58
N ARG A 93 12.57 0.73 10.70
CA ARG A 93 11.85 -0.56 10.66
C ARG A 93 12.06 -1.30 9.35
N TYR A 94 12.14 -0.58 8.23
CA TYR A 94 12.25 -1.16 6.90
C TYR A 94 13.68 -1.24 6.35
N SER A 95 14.69 -0.79 7.11
CA SER A 95 16.11 -0.75 6.73
C SER A 95 16.73 -2.06 6.20
N LYS A 96 16.18 -3.22 6.60
CA LYS A 96 16.63 -4.55 6.17
C LYS A 96 15.80 -5.17 5.04
N HIS A 97 14.87 -4.41 4.45
CA HIS A 97 14.06 -4.89 3.32
C HIS A 97 14.82 -4.63 2.02
N ARG A 98 14.61 -5.49 1.02
CA ARG A 98 15.34 -5.44 -0.25
C ARG A 98 14.52 -4.84 -1.38
N TYR A 99 13.20 -4.84 -1.23
CA TYR A 99 12.27 -4.41 -2.27
C TYR A 99 11.29 -3.39 -1.71
N LEU A 100 10.92 -2.41 -2.55
CA LEU A 100 9.89 -1.43 -2.28
C LEU A 100 8.97 -1.30 -3.49
N SER A 101 7.67 -1.37 -3.25
CA SER A 101 6.64 -0.86 -4.17
C SER A 101 6.17 0.48 -3.63
N LEU A 102 6.44 1.56 -4.36
CA LEU A 102 5.99 2.90 -4.05
C LEU A 102 4.82 3.26 -4.98
N ILE A 103 3.62 3.34 -4.42
CA ILE A 103 2.37 3.35 -5.16
C ILE A 103 1.72 4.72 -5.02
N PHE A 104 1.46 5.37 -6.14
CA PHE A 104 0.76 6.65 -6.20
C PHE A 104 -0.74 6.37 -6.35
N LEU A 105 -1.55 7.03 -5.51
CA LEU A 105 -2.96 6.76 -5.36
C LEU A 105 -3.78 7.95 -5.88
N LYS A 106 -4.90 7.65 -6.54
CA LYS A 106 -5.90 8.64 -6.95
C LYS A 106 -7.30 8.08 -6.79
N ASN A 107 -8.28 8.96 -7.03
CA ASN A 107 -9.71 8.62 -7.06
C ASN A 107 -10.18 7.83 -5.82
N PRO A 108 -9.95 8.33 -4.59
CA PRO A 108 -10.43 7.65 -3.39
C PRO A 108 -11.96 7.58 -3.36
N GLU A 109 -12.47 6.38 -3.13
CA GLU A 109 -13.90 6.10 -3.02
C GLU A 109 -14.19 5.35 -1.72
N ARG A 110 -15.03 5.95 -0.87
CA ARG A 110 -15.48 5.32 0.37
C ARG A 110 -16.73 4.48 0.11
N PHE A 111 -16.74 3.27 0.65
CA PHE A 111 -17.95 2.45 0.61
C PHE A 111 -18.97 2.88 1.66
N VAL A 112 -20.24 2.85 1.27
CA VAL A 112 -21.35 3.10 2.17
C VAL A 112 -21.65 1.81 2.93
N GLY A 113 -21.50 1.83 4.25
CA GLY A 113 -21.74 0.69 5.12
C GLY A 113 -20.53 -0.24 5.33
N LYS A 114 -20.69 -1.22 6.22
CA LYS A 114 -19.61 -2.16 6.57
C LYS A 114 -19.64 -3.37 5.63
N VAL A 115 -18.74 -3.40 4.65
CA VAL A 115 -18.57 -4.57 3.80
C VAL A 115 -17.72 -5.60 4.54
N ARG A 116 -18.34 -6.70 4.98
CA ARG A 116 -17.60 -7.82 5.58
C ARG A 116 -16.90 -8.60 4.47
N PHE A 117 -15.57 -8.63 4.51
CA PHE A 117 -14.75 -9.43 3.61
C PHE A 117 -13.99 -10.48 4.43
N PRO A 118 -14.48 -11.74 4.52
CA PRO A 118 -13.83 -12.78 5.30
C PRO A 118 -12.49 -13.14 4.66
N LYS A 119 -11.41 -13.01 5.43
CA LYS A 119 -10.06 -13.37 5.00
C LYS A 119 -9.36 -14.10 6.13
N LYS A 120 -8.91 -15.32 5.85
CA LYS A 120 -8.19 -16.18 6.82
C LYS A 120 -6.68 -16.24 6.58
N ASP A 121 -6.22 -15.85 5.38
CA ASP A 121 -4.78 -15.84 5.09
C ASP A 121 -4.10 -14.61 5.72
N ARG A 122 -2.85 -14.76 6.19
CA ARG A 122 -2.10 -13.72 6.91
C ARG A 122 -1.38 -12.71 6.00
N ARG A 123 -1.57 -12.77 4.68
CA ARG A 123 -0.87 -11.87 3.74
C ARG A 123 -1.43 -10.46 3.82
N GLY A 124 -0.54 -9.47 3.82
CA GLY A 124 -0.90 -8.05 3.82
C GLY A 124 -1.39 -7.53 2.46
N TRP A 125 -1.21 -8.31 1.39
CA TRP A 125 -1.62 -7.97 0.03
C TRP A 125 -2.09 -9.21 -0.73
N VAL A 126 -3.18 -9.09 -1.49
CA VAL A 126 -3.73 -10.18 -2.31
C VAL A 126 -4.22 -9.63 -3.65
N ILE A 127 -4.07 -10.39 -4.74
CA ILE A 127 -4.75 -10.12 -6.01
C ILE A 127 -6.10 -10.83 -5.96
N LEU A 128 -7.18 -10.07 -6.14
CA LEU A 128 -8.53 -10.61 -6.23
C LEU A 128 -8.71 -11.17 -7.64
N LYS A 129 -9.09 -12.44 -7.75
CA LYS A 129 -9.48 -13.02 -9.03
C LYS A 129 -10.89 -12.55 -9.35
N GLU A 130 -11.16 -12.20 -10.59
CA GLU A 130 -12.54 -12.09 -11.07
C GLU A 130 -13.08 -13.52 -11.19
N GLU A 131 -14.25 -13.76 -10.58
CA GLU A 131 -15.02 -14.95 -10.93
C GLU A 131 -15.44 -14.80 -12.39
N LYS A 132 -15.17 -15.82 -13.20
CA LYS A 132 -15.63 -15.90 -14.59
C LYS A 132 -17.12 -16.15 -14.63
#